data_AF-A0A7C3CAE1-F1
#
_entry.id   AF-A0A7C3CAE1-F1
#
_cell.length_a   1.000
_cell.length_b   1.000
_cell.length_c   1.000
_cell.angle_alpha   90.00
_cell.angle_beta   90.00
_cell.angle_gamma   90.00
#
_symmetry.space_group_name_H-M   'P 1'
#
loop_
_entity.id
_entity.type
_entity.pdbx_description
1 polymer ?
#
loop_
_entity_poly.entity_id
_entity_poly.type
_entity_poly.pdbx_seq_one_letter_code
_entity_poly.pdbx_strand_id
1 'polypeptide(L)'
;MKKIKHFLFFGIILLLVSCQSDTPKTPISKTDSTQPTTFAHFYVRFLQSEKQVKATASFARGKSEASAKPFKIENGVFFLNGNMKEKNIKNIGTRYSYDYKGDFVAAYPFRF
;
A
#
# COMPACT_ATOMS: atom_id res chain seq x y z
N MET A 1 -12.90 2.33 -60.05
CA MET A 1 -13.02 2.76 -58.63
C MET A 1 -13.32 1.55 -57.74
N LYS A 2 -12.30 0.88 -57.17
CA LYS A 2 -12.50 -0.30 -56.28
C LYS A 2 -11.19 -0.80 -55.63
N LYS A 3 -10.35 0.07 -55.02
CA LYS A 3 -9.08 -0.38 -54.39
C LYS A 3 -8.68 0.34 -53.09
N ILE A 4 -9.62 0.91 -52.34
CA ILE A 4 -9.33 1.68 -51.09
C ILE A 4 -9.88 1.01 -49.81
N LYS A 5 -10.42 -0.22 -49.90
CA LYS A 5 -11.01 -0.88 -48.73
C LYS A 5 -10.06 -1.78 -47.93
N HIS A 6 -8.86 -2.08 -48.42
CA HIS A 6 -7.96 -3.02 -47.74
C HIS A 6 -6.92 -2.35 -46.83
N PHE A 7 -6.74 -1.03 -46.94
CA PHE A 7 -5.78 -0.30 -46.11
C PHE A 7 -6.32 0.00 -44.71
N LEU A 8 -7.65 0.02 -44.53
CA LEU A 8 -8.29 0.36 -43.26
C LEU A 8 -8.43 -0.83 -42.29
N PHE A 9 -8.19 -2.06 -42.77
CA PHE A 9 -8.28 -3.27 -41.94
C PHE A 9 -6.96 -3.64 -41.27
N PHE A 10 -5.83 -3.14 -41.76
CA PHE A 10 -4.50 -3.47 -41.21
C PHE A 10 -4.12 -2.64 -39.97
N GLY A 11 -4.81 -1.51 -39.72
CA GLY A 11 -4.56 -0.65 -38.56
C GLY A 11 -5.17 -1.14 -37.24
N ILE A 12 -6.16 -2.03 -37.29
CA ILE A 12 -6.90 -2.49 -36.09
C ILE A 12 -6.17 -3.63 -35.35
N ILE A 13 -5.33 -4.39 -36.05
CA ILE A 13 -4.63 -5.55 -35.45
C ILE A 13 -3.46 -5.10 -34.54
N LEU A 14 -2.88 -3.92 -34.77
CA LEU A 14 -1.76 -3.38 -33.98
C LEU A 14 -2.17 -2.88 -32.58
N LEU A 15 -3.46 -2.75 -32.28
CA LEU A 15 -3.96 -2.31 -30.97
C LEU A 15 -4.18 -3.44 -29.96
N LEU A 16 -3.95 -4.71 -30.34
CA LEU A 16 -4.14 -5.86 -29.46
C LEU A 16 -2.84 -6.35 -28.78
N VAL A 17 -1.70 -5.72 -29.04
CA VAL A 17 -0.38 -6.13 -28.49
C VAL A 17 0.04 -5.29 -27.28
N SER A 18 -0.68 -4.22 -26.94
CA SER A 18 -0.34 -3.32 -25.81
C SER A 18 -0.90 -3.76 -24.45
N CYS A 19 -0.92 -5.07 -24.17
CA CYS A 19 -1.17 -5.56 -22.81
C CYS A 19 -0.44 -6.89 -22.52
N GLN A 20 0.89 -6.90 -22.66
CA GLN A 20 1.72 -7.80 -21.86
C GLN A 20 2.29 -7.00 -20.69
N SER A 21 1.56 -6.97 -19.57
CA SER A 21 2.18 -6.72 -18.28
C SER A 21 2.82 -8.03 -17.82
N ASP A 22 4.02 -8.30 -18.32
CA ASP A 22 4.93 -9.25 -17.68
C ASP A 22 5.44 -8.62 -16.38
N THR A 23 4.57 -8.55 -15.38
CA THR A 23 5.05 -8.53 -14.01
C THR A 23 5.44 -9.97 -13.68
N PRO A 24 6.69 -10.25 -13.26
CA PRO A 24 7.03 -11.53 -12.68
C PRO A 24 6.10 -11.70 -11.47
N LYS A 25 5.09 -12.56 -11.61
CA LYS A 25 4.42 -13.14 -10.45
C LYS A 25 5.47 -14.01 -9.79
N THR A 26 6.31 -13.41 -8.94
CA THR A 26 6.97 -14.13 -7.86
C THR A 26 5.88 -15.05 -7.31
N PRO A 27 6.05 -16.38 -7.36
CA PRO A 27 5.05 -17.26 -6.79
C PRO A 27 4.98 -16.84 -5.33
N ILE A 28 3.89 -16.17 -4.95
CA ILE A 28 3.51 -16.02 -3.56
C ILE A 28 3.43 -17.46 -3.11
N SER A 29 4.49 -17.91 -2.44
CA SER A 29 4.54 -19.19 -1.76
C SER A 29 3.19 -19.34 -1.11
N LYS A 30 2.47 -20.43 -1.41
CA LYS A 30 1.14 -20.68 -0.86
C LYS A 30 1.31 -20.67 0.65
N THR A 31 1.17 -19.51 1.27
CA THR A 31 1.25 -19.33 2.71
C THR A 31 0.20 -20.26 3.22
N ASP A 32 0.63 -21.24 4.01
CA ASP A 32 -0.23 -22.23 4.61
C ASP A 32 -1.40 -21.47 5.25
N SER A 33 -2.59 -21.57 4.62
CA SER A 33 -3.80 -20.77 4.90
C SER A 33 -4.33 -20.94 6.34
N THR A 34 -3.69 -21.85 7.07
CA THR A 34 -3.92 -22.12 8.48
C THR A 34 -3.38 -21.02 9.41
N GLN A 35 -2.27 -20.35 9.05
CA GLN A 35 -1.66 -19.34 9.92
C GLN A 35 -2.22 -17.93 9.65
N PRO A 36 -2.61 -17.18 10.70
CA PRO A 36 -3.09 -15.82 10.52
C PRO A 36 -1.96 -14.90 10.05
N THR A 37 -2.23 -14.10 9.02
CA THR A 37 -1.32 -13.07 8.50
C THR A 37 -1.62 -11.73 9.18
N THR A 38 -0.58 -10.95 9.48
CA THR A 38 -0.73 -9.55 9.88
C THR A 38 -0.70 -8.66 8.64
N PHE A 39 -1.77 -7.91 8.43
CA PHE A 39 -1.91 -6.88 7.42
C PHE A 39 -1.56 -5.53 8.05
N ALA A 40 -0.67 -4.78 7.41
CA ALA A 40 -0.22 -3.47 7.88
C ALA A 40 -0.60 -2.40 6.86
N HIS A 41 -1.26 -1.34 7.36
CA HIS A 41 -1.66 -0.20 6.54
C HIS A 41 -0.86 1.02 6.96
N PHE A 42 0.02 1.49 6.08
CA PHE A 42 0.81 2.69 6.29
C PHE A 42 0.30 3.81 5.40
N TYR A 43 0.19 5.00 5.97
CA TYR A 43 -0.13 6.21 5.25
C TYR A 43 0.82 7.31 5.69
N VAL A 44 1.48 7.94 4.72
CA VAL A 44 2.40 9.05 4.94
C VAL A 44 2.04 10.17 3.98
N ARG A 45 1.97 11.40 4.49
CA ARG A 45 1.81 12.61 3.67
C ARG A 45 2.82 13.66 4.09
N PHE A 46 3.37 14.36 3.11
CA PHE A 46 4.18 15.56 3.32
C PHE A 46 3.37 16.79 2.90
N LEU A 47 3.25 17.74 3.83
CA LEU A 47 2.60 19.02 3.65
C LEU A 47 3.71 20.04 3.36
N GLN A 48 3.87 20.39 2.08
CA GLN A 48 5.03 21.14 1.59
C GLN A 48 5.09 22.57 2.14
N SER A 49 3.97 23.28 2.17
CA SER A 49 3.87 24.65 2.72
C SER A 49 4.25 24.71 4.20
N GLU A 50 3.86 23.70 4.96
CA GLU A 50 4.06 23.60 6.41
C GLU A 50 5.38 22.92 6.78
N LYS A 51 6.10 22.38 5.79
CA LYS A 51 7.25 21.49 5.97
C LYS A 51 6.97 20.45 7.05
N GLN A 52 5.88 19.70 6.86
CA GLN A 52 5.38 18.78 7.87
C GLN A 52 5.05 17.41 7.28
N VAL A 53 5.54 16.36 7.91
CA VAL A 53 5.18 14.97 7.62
C VAL A 53 4.14 14.52 8.64
N LYS A 54 3.08 13.88 8.15
CA LYS A 54 2.10 13.18 9.00
C LYS A 54 2.05 11.73 8.57
N ALA A 55 2.26 10.83 9.53
CA ALA A 55 2.24 9.39 9.31
C ALA A 55 1.20 8.72 10.19
N THR A 56 0.53 7.72 9.65
CA THR A 56 -0.35 6.83 10.40
C THR A 56 -0.09 5.39 10.06
N ALA A 57 -0.24 4.51 11.05
CA ALA A 57 -0.23 3.07 10.87
C ALA A 57 -1.42 2.42 11.57
N SER A 58 -1.94 1.34 11.01
CA SER A 58 -2.90 0.44 11.64
C SER A 58 -2.65 -1.00 11.20
N PHE A 59 -2.96 -1.95 12.06
CA PHE A 59 -2.70 -3.36 11.83
C PHE A 59 -3.96 -4.17 12.00
N ALA A 60 -4.10 -5.21 11.19
CA ALA A 60 -5.14 -6.20 11.31
C ALA A 60 -4.52 -7.60 11.22
N ARG A 61 -5.12 -8.61 11.87
CA ARG A 61 -4.64 -9.99 11.82
C ARG A 61 -5.78 -10.93 11.44
N GLY A 62 -5.55 -11.80 10.47
CA GLY A 62 -6.55 -12.75 9.98
C GLY A 62 -6.04 -13.63 8.84
N LYS A 63 -6.90 -14.51 8.34
CA LYS A 63 -6.56 -15.39 7.20
C LYS A 63 -6.56 -14.64 5.86
N SER A 64 -7.33 -13.55 5.78
CA SER A 64 -7.41 -12.64 4.64
C SER A 64 -7.65 -11.23 5.13
N GLU A 65 -7.33 -10.22 4.33
CA GLU A 65 -7.58 -8.81 4.66
C GLU A 65 -9.06 -8.55 4.95
N ALA A 66 -9.96 -9.15 4.18
CA ALA A 66 -11.41 -9.01 4.34
C ALA A 66 -11.96 -9.60 5.65
N SER A 67 -11.28 -10.60 6.23
CA SER A 67 -11.68 -11.24 7.50
C SER A 67 -10.80 -10.85 8.69
N ALA A 68 -9.80 -9.99 8.46
CA ALA A 68 -8.85 -9.59 9.48
C ALA A 68 -9.52 -8.69 10.53
N LYS A 69 -9.16 -8.91 11.79
CA LYS A 69 -9.62 -8.08 12.91
C LYS A 69 -8.53 -7.11 13.33
N PRO A 70 -8.87 -5.93 13.87
CA PRO A 70 -7.88 -4.98 14.36
C PRO A 70 -6.92 -5.65 15.34
N PHE A 71 -5.63 -5.39 15.16
CA PHE A 71 -4.54 -5.99 15.91
C PHE A 71 -3.65 -4.87 16.46
N LYS A 72 -3.29 -4.97 17.74
CA LYS A 72 -2.39 -4.02 18.40
C LYS A 72 -0.97 -4.59 18.39
N ILE A 73 0.01 -3.77 18.03
CA ILE A 73 1.43 -4.09 18.19
C ILE A 73 1.83 -3.81 19.65
N GLU A 74 2.40 -4.82 20.31
CA GLU A 74 2.74 -4.76 21.75
C GLU A 74 3.83 -3.73 22.05
N ASN A 75 4.90 -3.71 21.25
CA ASN A 75 6.05 -2.80 21.44
C ASN A 75 5.85 -1.41 20.81
N GLY A 76 4.63 -1.12 20.36
CA GLY A 76 4.32 0.11 19.63
C GLY A 76 4.89 0.10 18.21
N VAL A 77 4.82 1.26 17.56
CA VAL A 77 5.24 1.44 16.17
C VAL A 77 6.12 2.65 16.13
N PHE A 78 7.19 2.59 15.35
CA PHE A 78 8.14 3.68 15.21
C PHE A 78 8.12 4.21 13.79
N PHE A 79 8.24 5.53 13.64
CA PHE A 79 8.33 6.25 12.39
C PHE A 79 9.49 7.25 12.45
N LEU A 80 10.40 7.25 11.47
CA LEU A 80 11.62 8.08 11.48
C LEU A 80 12.40 7.96 12.81
N ASN A 81 12.50 6.73 13.33
CA ASN A 81 13.09 6.39 14.63
C ASN A 81 12.35 6.91 15.88
N GLY A 82 11.26 7.67 15.74
CA GLY A 82 10.43 8.13 16.85
C GLY A 82 9.24 7.22 17.13
N ASN A 83 8.83 7.09 18.39
CA ASN A 83 7.65 6.30 18.77
C ASN A 83 6.37 7.03 18.32
N MET A 84 5.46 6.29 17.67
CA MET A 84 4.17 6.80 17.24
C MET A 84 3.18 6.85 18.41
N LYS A 85 2.34 7.88 18.44
CA LYS A 85 1.27 8.01 19.44
C LYS A 85 0.18 7.00 19.16
N GLU A 86 -0.14 6.16 20.15
CA GLU A 86 -1.20 5.17 20.07
C GLU A 86 -2.57 5.80 20.42
N LYS A 87 -3.60 5.51 19.62
CA LYS A 87 -4.98 5.87 19.91
C LYS A 87 -5.94 4.74 19.50
N ASN A 88 -6.76 4.28 20.43
CA ASN A 88 -7.86 3.36 20.12
C ASN A 88 -9.03 4.15 19.50
N ILE A 89 -9.47 3.72 18.32
CA ILE A 89 -10.60 4.31 17.60
C ILE A 89 -11.73 3.28 17.56
N LYS A 90 -12.90 3.67 18.07
CA LYS A 90 -14.09 2.83 18.08
C LYS A 90 -14.38 2.27 16.68
N ASN A 91 -14.64 0.96 16.59
CA ASN A 91 -14.92 0.21 15.37
C ASN A 91 -13.79 0.11 14.33
N ILE A 92 -12.62 0.72 14.56
CA ILE A 92 -11.45 0.67 13.66
C ILE A 92 -10.26 -0.02 14.35
N GLY A 93 -10.16 0.11 15.67
CA GLY A 93 -9.08 -0.42 16.49
C GLY A 93 -7.94 0.58 16.71
N THR A 94 -6.75 0.06 16.98
CA THR A 94 -5.59 0.90 17.33
C THR A 94 -4.99 1.58 16.10
N ARG A 95 -4.94 2.91 16.13
CA ARG A 95 -4.20 3.74 15.17
C ARG A 95 -2.97 4.34 15.84
N TYR A 96 -1.85 4.26 15.15
CA TYR A 96 -0.60 4.90 15.51
C TYR A 96 -0.43 6.14 14.66
N SER A 97 -0.05 7.28 15.24
CA SER A 97 0.17 8.53 14.50
C SER A 97 1.45 9.23 14.90
N TYR A 98 2.14 9.82 13.92
CA TYR A 98 3.35 10.62 14.13
C TYR A 98 3.28 11.89 13.29
N ASP A 99 3.62 13.02 13.90
CA ASP A 99 3.74 14.31 13.24
C ASP A 99 5.18 14.80 13.40
N TYR A 100 5.83 15.10 12.27
CA TYR A 100 7.20 15.59 12.22
C TYR A 100 7.25 16.91 11.45
N LYS A 101 7.90 17.93 12.00
CA LYS A 101 8.22 19.16 11.26
C LYS A 101 9.65 19.07 10.74
N GLY A 102 9.82 19.21 9.44
CA GLY A 102 11.12 19.13 8.76
C GLY A 102 10.95 19.04 7.25
N ASP A 103 12.08 19.03 6.56
CA ASP A 103 12.09 18.92 5.10
C ASP A 103 11.71 17.51 4.64
N PHE A 104 11.33 17.42 3.36
CA PHE A 104 11.06 16.15 2.71
C PHE A 104 12.31 15.27 2.70
N VAL A 105 12.15 13.99 2.99
CA VAL A 105 13.19 12.97 2.85
C VAL A 105 12.76 11.87 1.87
N ALA A 106 13.73 11.24 1.23
CA ALA A 106 13.48 10.20 0.23
C ALA A 106 12.82 8.93 0.79
N ALA A 107 12.98 8.67 2.10
CA ALA A 107 12.47 7.47 2.75
C ALA A 107 11.88 7.77 4.14
N TYR A 108 10.75 7.11 4.42
CA TYR A 108 10.01 7.23 5.68
C TYR A 108 9.86 5.84 6.33
N PRO A 109 10.90 5.33 7.01
CA PRO A 109 10.89 3.98 7.55
C PRO A 109 9.91 3.81 8.71
N PHE A 110 9.21 2.67 8.72
CA PHE A 110 8.43 2.16 9.84
C PHE A 110 9.15 0.98 10.51
N ARG A 111 9.01 0.82 11.83
CA ARG A 111 9.47 -0.36 12.59
C ARG A 111 8.40 -0.78 13.61
N PHE A 112 8.19 -2.09 13.79
CA PHE A 112 7.17 -2.67 14.68
C PHE A 112 7.46 -4.16 14.91
#